data_AF-A0A954HR08-F1
#
_entry.id   AF-A0A954HR08-F1
#
_cell.length_a   1.000
_cell.length_b   1.000
_cell.length_c   1.000
_cell.angle_alpha   90.00
_cell.angle_beta   90.00
_cell.angle_gamma   90.00
#
_symmetry.space_group_name_H-M   'P 1'
#
loop_
_entity.id
_entity.type
_entity.pdbx_description
1 polymer ?
#
loop_
_entity_poly.entity_id
_entity_poly.type
_entity_poly.pdbx_seq_one_letter_code
_entity_poly.pdbx_strand_id
1 'polypeptide(L)'
;ASDYVMGRRATGGYRFGAGYVNAELDELHSISMTGTFSAVDAGGSGGGLYHGAFMAPDGGNMVLMAGSPNGFSDGSGQHLEDANNGVADTLTFVHTATVANRINAVQFLYDALIYDTSIFTLSSVLKAGIGQNEILGNVVQTYADEDSMYGKTFSDKDHTLAIMGSVGVTGRLYLFSWLAVVGGYDLTVINGVALSPEQQVVGGTYRVNGDGHLIYHAARVGAEITY
;
A
#
# COMPACT_ATOMS: atom_id res chain seq x y z
N ALA A 1 3.07 -44.18 -40.92
CA ALA A 1 2.87 -42.73 -40.72
C ALA A 1 1.46 -42.56 -40.21
N SER A 2 1.32 -42.25 -38.91
CA SER A 2 0.03 -42.11 -38.23
C SER A 2 -0.30 -40.63 -38.17
N ASP A 3 -1.15 -40.17 -39.07
CA ASP A 3 -1.63 -38.79 -39.08
C ASP A 3 -2.55 -38.55 -37.88
N TYR A 4 -1.96 -38.02 -36.82
CA TYR A 4 -2.71 -37.37 -35.75
C TYR A 4 -3.29 -36.08 -36.29
N VAL A 5 -4.56 -36.13 -36.72
CA VAL A 5 -5.35 -34.94 -37.06
C VAL A 5 -5.64 -34.21 -35.74
N MET A 6 -4.76 -33.29 -35.36
CA MET A 6 -5.07 -32.32 -34.31
C MET A 6 -6.16 -31.39 -34.82
N GLY A 7 -7.21 -31.24 -34.02
CA GLY A 7 -8.33 -30.34 -34.28
C GLY A 7 -7.86 -28.95 -34.67
N ARG A 8 -8.61 -28.31 -35.59
CA ARG A 8 -8.30 -27.00 -36.19
C ARG A 8 -7.74 -26.02 -35.15
N ARG A 9 -6.42 -25.81 -35.22
CA ARG A 9 -5.74 -24.73 -34.51
C ARG A 9 -5.90 -23.46 -35.32
N ALA A 10 -6.16 -22.34 -34.63
CA ALA A 10 -6.21 -21.04 -35.27
C ALA A 10 -4.81 -20.69 -35.79
N THR A 11 -4.59 -20.86 -37.09
CA THR A 11 -3.37 -20.44 -37.79
C THR A 11 -3.26 -18.93 -37.75
N GLY A 12 -2.32 -18.38 -36.98
CA GLY A 12 -1.95 -16.96 -36.99
C GLY A 12 -3.12 -16.02 -36.67
N GLY A 13 -3.23 -15.60 -35.41
CA GLY A 13 -4.36 -14.77 -34.99
C GLY A 13 -3.94 -13.61 -34.09
N TYR A 14 -4.61 -12.49 -34.31
CA TYR A 14 -4.72 -11.40 -33.36
C TYR A 14 -6.14 -11.43 -32.79
N ARG A 15 -6.26 -11.30 -31.47
CA ARG A 15 -7.55 -11.16 -30.81
C ARG A 15 -7.59 -9.82 -30.10
N PHE A 16 -8.68 -9.11 -30.29
CA PHE A 16 -8.97 -7.87 -29.59
C PHE A 16 -10.15 -8.10 -28.65
N GLY A 17 -10.08 -7.52 -27.47
CA GLY A 17 -11.15 -7.57 -26.48
C GLY A 17 -11.29 -6.24 -25.78
N ALA A 18 -12.47 -6.03 -25.21
CA ALA A 18 -12.72 -4.96 -24.26
C ALA A 18 -13.48 -5.55 -23.07
N GLY A 19 -13.28 -4.97 -21.90
CA GLY A 19 -13.87 -5.45 -20.66
C GLY A 19 -13.89 -4.39 -19.58
N TYR A 20 -14.51 -4.76 -18.47
CA TYR A 20 -14.54 -3.97 -17.26
C TYR A 20 -13.70 -4.67 -16.19
N VAL A 21 -12.96 -3.89 -15.41
CA VAL A 21 -12.19 -4.38 -14.28
C VAL A 21 -12.52 -3.56 -13.04
N ASN A 22 -12.72 -4.28 -11.94
CA ASN A 22 -12.72 -3.73 -10.61
C ASN A 22 -11.48 -4.28 -9.89
N ALA A 23 -10.71 -3.39 -9.27
CA ALA A 23 -9.53 -3.75 -8.49
C ALA A 23 -9.53 -2.99 -7.17
N GLU A 24 -9.22 -3.70 -6.09
CA GLU A 24 -9.10 -3.15 -4.74
C GLU A 24 -7.67 -3.36 -4.25
N LEU A 25 -7.08 -2.30 -3.70
CA LEU A 25 -5.76 -2.34 -3.08
C LEU A 25 -5.85 -1.70 -1.70
N ASP A 26 -5.78 -2.55 -0.68
CA ASP A 26 -5.69 -2.14 0.71
C ASP A 26 -4.25 -2.30 1.19
N GLU A 27 -3.65 -1.20 1.66
CA GLU A 27 -2.28 -1.18 2.14
C GLU A 27 -2.22 -0.59 3.55
N LEU A 28 -1.39 -1.20 4.38
CA LEU A 28 -1.06 -0.77 5.73
C LEU A 28 0.45 -0.64 5.85
N HIS A 29 0.90 0.52 6.30
CA HIS A 29 2.29 0.77 6.62
C HIS A 29 2.40 1.36 8.02
N SER A 30 3.42 0.94 8.76
CA SER A 30 3.70 1.48 10.08
C SER A 30 5.21 1.65 10.25
N ILE A 31 5.59 2.81 10.79
CA ILE A 31 6.94 3.12 11.23
C ILE A 31 6.89 3.42 12.72
N SER A 32 7.84 2.87 13.46
CA SER A 32 8.08 3.21 14.86
C SER A 32 9.47 3.81 14.99
N MET A 33 9.56 4.95 15.67
CA MET A 33 10.80 5.63 16.01
C MET A 33 10.83 5.81 17.52
N THR A 34 11.87 5.31 18.16
CA THR A 34 12.06 5.48 19.61
C THR A 34 13.34 6.28 19.84
N GLY A 35 13.27 7.25 20.72
CA GLY A 35 14.40 8.08 21.10
C GLY A 35 14.28 8.53 22.55
N THR A 36 15.40 8.99 23.10
CA THR A 36 15.43 9.59 24.42
C THR A 36 15.44 11.11 24.31
N PHE A 37 14.64 11.78 25.12
CA PHE A 37 14.50 13.23 25.11
C PHE A 37 14.66 13.79 26.52
N SER A 38 15.29 14.95 26.62
CA SER A 38 15.29 15.76 27.83
C SER A 38 14.68 17.09 27.46
N ALA A 39 13.58 17.45 28.13
CA ALA A 39 12.94 18.74 27.99
C ALA A 39 13.26 19.61 29.22
N VAL A 40 13.25 20.93 29.03
CA VAL A 40 13.32 21.91 30.11
C VAL A 40 11.99 22.63 30.13
N ASP A 41 11.22 22.47 31.19
CA ASP A 41 9.92 23.11 31.31
C ASP A 41 10.04 24.63 31.36
N ALA A 42 9.09 25.30 30.70
CA ALA A 42 8.95 26.75 30.69
C ALA A 42 8.50 27.25 32.08
N GLY A 43 9.45 27.29 33.01
CA GLY A 43 9.21 27.57 34.43
C GLY A 43 10.43 27.33 35.32
N GLY A 44 11.47 26.65 34.81
CA GLY A 44 12.74 26.52 35.52
C GLY A 44 12.77 25.37 36.52
N SER A 45 12.56 24.16 36.03
CA SER A 45 13.18 22.93 36.54
C SER A 45 13.12 21.92 35.40
N GLY A 46 14.24 21.25 35.12
CA GLY A 46 14.30 20.21 34.08
C GLY A 46 13.29 19.11 34.41
N GLY A 47 12.39 18.87 33.48
CA GLY A 47 11.26 17.98 33.64
C GLY A 47 10.84 17.52 32.25
N GLY A 48 10.48 16.24 32.13
CA GLY A 48 10.14 15.57 30.91
C GLY A 48 9.00 16.18 30.09
N LEU A 49 8.55 15.47 29.06
CA LEU A 49 7.51 15.98 28.17
C LEU A 49 6.14 16.11 28.88
N TYR A 50 5.79 17.30 29.39
CA TYR A 50 4.54 17.51 30.11
C TYR A 50 3.28 17.35 29.22
N HIS A 51 2.18 16.88 29.82
CA HIS A 51 0.88 16.64 29.17
C HIS A 51 0.36 17.83 28.33
N GLY A 52 0.52 19.04 28.88
CA GLY A 52 0.07 20.26 28.24
C GLY A 52 0.79 20.53 26.92
N ALA A 53 2.04 20.07 26.75
CA ALA A 53 2.75 20.20 25.47
C ALA A 53 2.04 19.40 24.38
N PHE A 54 1.64 18.15 24.64
CA PHE A 54 0.93 17.31 23.67
C PHE A 54 -0.46 17.85 23.31
N MET A 55 -1.15 18.45 24.27
CA MET A 55 -2.50 18.98 24.09
C MET A 55 -2.54 20.39 23.52
N ALA A 56 -1.45 21.15 23.60
CA ALA A 56 -1.42 22.53 23.14
C ALA A 56 -1.55 22.62 21.60
N PRO A 57 -2.05 23.76 21.07
CA PRO A 57 -2.21 23.95 19.64
C PRO A 57 -0.92 23.78 18.83
N ASP A 58 0.20 24.21 19.40
CA ASP A 58 1.56 24.11 18.87
C ASP A 58 2.18 22.70 19.01
N GLY A 59 1.73 21.92 19.99
CA GLY A 59 2.11 20.50 20.13
C GLY A 59 1.18 19.52 19.42
N GLY A 60 0.29 20.00 18.55
CA GLY A 60 -0.45 19.15 17.61
C GLY A 60 -1.88 18.82 18.01
N ASN A 61 -2.38 19.33 19.15
CA ASN A 61 -3.71 19.03 19.70
C ASN A 61 -3.97 17.52 19.82
N MET A 62 -3.05 16.79 20.45
CA MET A 62 -3.18 15.36 20.63
C MET A 62 -4.16 15.01 21.75
N VAL A 63 -4.72 13.81 21.69
CA VAL A 63 -5.64 13.28 22.69
C VAL A 63 -4.96 12.17 23.47
N LEU A 64 -5.09 12.18 24.81
CA LEU A 64 -4.66 11.06 25.65
C LEU A 64 -5.51 9.83 25.32
N MET A 65 -4.85 8.79 24.79
CA MET A 65 -5.48 7.53 24.41
C MET A 65 -5.44 6.50 25.54
N ALA A 66 -4.38 6.49 26.35
CA ALA A 66 -4.22 5.58 27.49
C ALA A 66 -3.20 6.13 28.51
N GLY A 67 -3.29 5.66 29.76
CA GLY A 67 -2.39 6.04 30.85
C GLY A 67 -2.85 7.24 31.68
N SER A 68 -1.93 7.86 32.41
CA SER A 68 -2.19 9.06 33.23
C SER A 68 -1.73 10.32 32.49
N PRO A 69 -2.43 11.46 32.58
CA PRO A 69 -1.81 12.75 32.28
C PRO A 69 -0.47 12.91 33.03
N ASN A 70 0.55 13.44 32.35
CA ASN A 70 1.93 13.56 32.84
C ASN A 70 2.61 12.23 33.21
N GLY A 71 2.37 11.15 32.45
CA GLY A 71 3.15 9.91 32.62
C GLY A 71 4.57 9.96 32.05
N PHE A 72 4.96 11.05 31.38
CA PHE A 72 6.37 11.33 31.10
C PHE A 72 7.05 11.81 32.38
N SER A 73 8.30 11.43 32.63
CA SER A 73 8.97 11.74 33.89
C SER A 73 9.21 13.25 33.99
N ASP A 74 8.35 13.96 34.70
CA ASP A 74 8.37 15.43 34.83
C ASP A 74 9.58 15.97 35.64
N GLY A 75 10.58 15.14 35.91
CA GLY A 75 11.78 15.47 36.68
C GLY A 75 11.48 15.98 38.10
N SER A 76 10.22 15.99 38.54
CA SER A 76 9.80 16.65 39.77
C SER A 76 9.94 15.77 41.02
N GLY A 77 10.33 14.50 40.83
CA GLY A 77 10.37 13.50 41.89
C GLY A 77 11.73 13.26 42.57
N GLN A 78 12.87 13.42 41.91
CA GLN A 78 14.18 13.13 42.51
C GLN A 78 15.28 13.99 41.87
N HIS A 79 15.99 14.74 42.72
CA HIS A 79 17.23 15.50 42.45
C HIS A 79 17.11 16.93 41.88
N LEU A 80 16.36 17.80 42.55
CA LEU A 80 16.58 19.26 42.46
C LEU A 80 17.94 19.71 43.04
N GLU A 81 18.68 18.81 43.69
CA GLU A 81 20.04 19.07 44.22
C GLU A 81 21.15 18.77 43.19
N ASP A 82 20.84 18.05 42.11
CA ASP A 82 21.72 17.84 40.97
C ASP A 82 21.00 18.32 39.70
N ALA A 83 21.15 19.60 39.37
CA ALA A 83 20.67 20.20 38.12
C ALA A 83 21.25 19.55 36.82
N ASN A 84 21.97 18.43 36.95
CA ASN A 84 22.57 17.62 35.89
C ASN A 84 22.00 16.19 35.80
N ASN A 85 21.01 15.79 36.62
CA ASN A 85 20.46 14.42 36.68
C ASN A 85 19.06 14.29 36.06
N GLY A 86 18.76 15.04 35.01
CA GLY A 86 17.54 14.82 34.21
C GLY A 86 17.57 13.44 33.57
N VAL A 87 16.80 12.49 34.11
CA VAL A 87 16.56 11.21 33.44
C VAL A 87 15.87 11.52 32.12
N ALA A 88 16.44 11.07 31.01
CA ALA A 88 15.85 11.29 29.70
C ALA A 88 14.61 10.40 29.55
N ASP A 89 13.48 10.98 29.16
CA ASP A 89 12.27 10.23 28.83
C ASP A 89 12.48 9.43 27.56
N THR A 90 11.89 8.24 27.47
CA THR A 90 11.86 7.48 26.22
C THR A 90 10.57 7.77 25.49
N LEU A 91 10.65 8.47 24.36
CA LEU A 91 9.49 8.72 23.51
C LEU A 91 9.51 7.75 22.34
N THR A 92 8.44 6.98 22.20
CA THR A 92 8.14 6.19 21.02
C THR A 92 7.08 6.88 20.18
N PHE A 93 7.47 7.29 18.98
CA PHE A 93 6.57 7.76 17.95
C PHE A 93 6.20 6.61 17.01
N VAL A 94 4.90 6.39 16.81
CA VAL A 94 4.37 5.44 15.84
C VAL A 94 3.55 6.19 14.80
N HIS A 95 3.92 6.05 13.54
CA HIS A 95 3.17 6.54 12.39
C HIS A 95 2.58 5.36 11.64
N THR A 96 1.25 5.22 11.67
CA THR A 96 0.54 4.20 10.91
C THR A 96 -0.29 4.86 9.82
N ALA A 97 -0.09 4.44 8.58
CA ALA A 97 -0.86 4.88 7.43
C ALA A 97 -1.61 3.69 6.83
N THR A 98 -2.89 3.89 6.55
CA THR A 98 -3.75 2.93 5.85
C THR A 98 -4.33 3.62 4.64
N VAL A 99 -4.26 2.98 3.48
CA VAL A 99 -4.91 3.46 2.26
C VAL A 99 -5.71 2.34 1.64
N ALA A 100 -6.88 2.69 1.13
CA ALA A 100 -7.72 1.81 0.33
C ALA A 100 -7.95 2.48 -1.02
N ASN A 101 -7.63 1.77 -2.10
CA ASN A 101 -7.88 2.19 -3.47
C ASN A 101 -8.95 1.28 -4.07
N ARG A 102 -9.96 1.87 -4.69
CA ARG A 102 -11.00 1.16 -5.43
C ARG A 102 -11.04 1.65 -6.86
N ILE A 103 -10.52 0.84 -7.77
CA ILE A 103 -10.36 1.18 -9.18
C ILE A 103 -11.47 0.50 -9.97
N ASN A 104 -12.23 1.29 -10.70
CA ASN A 104 -13.23 0.84 -11.66
C ASN A 104 -12.83 1.33 -13.04
N ALA A 105 -12.44 0.42 -13.93
CA ALA A 105 -11.83 0.78 -15.21
C ALA A 105 -12.40 -0.01 -16.39
N VAL A 106 -12.36 0.63 -17.56
CA VAL A 106 -12.53 -0.05 -18.83
C VAL A 106 -11.14 -0.46 -19.32
N GLN A 107 -11.01 -1.70 -19.78
CA GLN A 107 -9.76 -2.29 -20.24
C GLN A 107 -9.92 -2.83 -21.66
N PHE A 108 -8.91 -2.57 -22.49
CA PHE A 108 -8.73 -3.17 -23.81
C PHE A 108 -7.63 -4.22 -23.75
N LEU A 109 -7.83 -5.31 -24.49
CA LEU A 109 -6.95 -6.47 -24.56
C LEU A 109 -6.53 -6.67 -26.01
N TYR A 110 -5.25 -6.95 -26.20
CA TYR A 110 -4.70 -7.47 -27.44
C TYR A 110 -3.92 -8.75 -27.15
N ASP A 111 -4.30 -9.86 -27.78
CA ASP A 111 -3.63 -11.15 -27.70
C ASP A 111 -3.06 -11.50 -29.07
N ALA A 112 -1.75 -11.74 -29.13
CA ALA A 112 -1.04 -12.10 -30.33
C ALA A 112 -0.34 -13.45 -30.16
N LEU A 113 -0.61 -14.37 -31.09
CA LEU A 113 0.12 -15.62 -31.20
C LEU A 113 1.56 -15.34 -31.66
N ILE A 114 2.54 -15.67 -30.84
CA ILE A 114 3.97 -15.51 -31.15
C ILE A 114 4.51 -16.77 -31.80
N TYR A 115 4.19 -17.93 -31.24
CA TYR A 115 4.74 -19.20 -31.66
C TYR A 115 3.69 -20.30 -31.55
N ASP A 116 3.63 -21.15 -32.56
CA ASP A 116 2.67 -22.25 -32.65
C ASP A 116 3.34 -23.50 -33.21
N THR A 117 3.23 -24.58 -32.44
CA THR A 117 3.68 -25.93 -32.79
C THR A 117 2.58 -26.90 -32.41
N SER A 118 2.60 -28.12 -32.96
CA SER A 118 1.61 -29.17 -32.64
C SER A 118 1.48 -29.50 -31.14
N ILE A 119 2.43 -29.19 -30.29
CA ILE A 119 2.35 -29.50 -28.85
C ILE A 119 2.34 -28.26 -27.97
N PHE A 120 2.72 -27.10 -28.49
CA PHE A 120 2.93 -25.90 -27.70
C PHE A 120 2.57 -24.63 -28.47
N THR A 121 1.85 -23.72 -27.81
CA THR A 121 1.60 -22.36 -28.30
C THR A 121 2.09 -21.34 -27.29
N LEU A 122 2.67 -20.25 -27.77
CA LEU A 122 3.05 -19.08 -27.00
C LEU A 122 2.34 -17.85 -27.55
N SER A 123 1.67 -17.11 -26.68
CA SER A 123 1.02 -15.85 -26.99
C SER A 123 1.52 -14.73 -26.09
N SER A 124 1.59 -13.51 -26.60
CA SER A 124 1.67 -12.31 -25.78
C SER A 124 0.30 -11.71 -25.57
N VAL A 125 0.13 -11.10 -24.41
CA VAL A 125 -1.06 -10.36 -24.05
C VAL A 125 -0.65 -8.96 -23.66
N LEU A 126 -1.27 -7.96 -24.28
CA LEU A 126 -1.17 -6.56 -23.90
C LEU A 126 -2.53 -6.09 -23.40
N LYS A 127 -2.53 -5.38 -22.28
CA LYS A 127 -3.73 -4.74 -21.75
C LYS A 127 -3.45 -3.27 -21.51
N ALA A 128 -4.43 -2.42 -21.81
CA ALA A 128 -4.42 -1.03 -21.44
C ALA A 128 -5.80 -0.65 -20.93
N GLY A 129 -5.87 0.14 -19.86
CA GLY A 129 -7.13 0.54 -19.26
C GLY A 129 -7.06 1.90 -18.60
N ILE A 130 -8.23 2.50 -18.47
CA ILE A 130 -8.43 3.80 -17.83
C ILE A 130 -9.70 3.73 -16.98
N GLY A 131 -9.65 4.34 -15.81
CA GLY A 131 -10.75 4.27 -14.87
C GLY A 131 -10.69 5.34 -13.79
N GLN A 132 -11.67 5.27 -12.91
CA GLN A 132 -11.73 6.08 -11.71
C GLN A 132 -11.16 5.28 -10.55
N ASN A 133 -10.30 5.90 -9.76
CA ASN A 133 -9.84 5.40 -8.48
C ASN A 133 -10.48 6.22 -7.36
N GLU A 134 -11.20 5.55 -6.47
CA GLU A 134 -11.67 6.12 -5.21
C GLU A 134 -10.66 5.77 -4.12
N ILE A 135 -10.13 6.80 -3.45
CA ILE A 135 -9.06 6.65 -2.47
C ILE A 135 -9.58 7.06 -1.11
N LEU A 136 -9.42 6.18 -0.12
CA LEU A 136 -9.61 6.48 1.28
C LEU A 136 -8.27 6.37 2.00
N GLY A 137 -7.83 7.45 2.64
CA GLY A 137 -6.60 7.49 3.41
C GLY A 137 -6.87 7.72 4.89
N ASN A 138 -6.11 7.06 5.75
CA ASN A 138 -6.13 7.25 7.20
C ASN A 138 -4.70 7.23 7.74
N VAL A 139 -4.33 8.23 8.53
CA VAL A 139 -3.04 8.32 9.21
C VAL A 139 -3.28 8.45 10.70
N VAL A 140 -2.67 7.56 11.48
CA VAL A 140 -2.67 7.60 12.94
C VAL A 140 -1.24 7.89 13.40
N GLN A 141 -1.08 8.95 14.17
CA GLN A 141 0.16 9.31 14.82
C GLN A 141 -0.01 9.11 16.31
N THR A 142 0.87 8.32 16.90
CA THR A 142 0.85 7.98 18.32
C THR A 142 2.20 8.31 18.94
N TYR A 143 2.18 8.87 20.13
CA TYR A 143 3.33 9.20 20.95
C TYR A 143 3.16 8.51 22.29
N ALA A 144 4.07 7.60 22.62
CA ALA A 144 3.97 6.77 23.80
C ALA A 144 5.28 6.82 24.62
N ASP A 145 5.10 6.69 25.92
CA ASP A 145 6.13 6.39 26.92
C ASP A 145 5.63 5.23 27.79
N GLU A 146 6.37 4.87 28.84
CA GLU A 146 6.04 3.78 29.76
C GLU A 146 4.64 3.94 30.39
N ASP A 147 4.22 5.17 30.72
CA ASP A 147 2.99 5.45 31.48
C ASP A 147 1.92 6.24 30.74
N SER A 148 2.15 6.61 29.47
CA SER A 148 1.23 7.46 28.70
C SER A 148 1.26 7.22 27.21
N MET A 149 0.09 7.32 26.57
CA MET A 149 -0.04 7.28 25.13
C MET A 149 -0.97 8.40 24.65
N TYR A 150 -0.46 9.23 23.76
CA TYR A 150 -1.20 10.28 23.07
C TYR A 150 -1.29 9.93 21.60
N GLY A 151 -2.35 10.40 20.94
CA GLY A 151 -2.37 10.28 19.50
C GLY A 151 -3.39 11.15 18.83
N LYS A 152 -3.36 11.07 17.51
CA LYS A 152 -4.24 11.80 16.62
C LYS A 152 -4.48 10.99 15.36
N THR A 153 -5.68 11.11 14.84
CA THR A 153 -6.11 10.46 13.61
C THR A 153 -6.45 11.51 12.58
N PHE A 154 -6.00 11.29 11.36
CA PHE A 154 -6.29 12.10 10.20
C PHE A 154 -6.89 11.21 9.13
N SER A 155 -7.98 11.65 8.52
CA SER A 155 -8.63 10.90 7.45
C SER A 155 -8.95 11.83 6.30
N ASP A 156 -8.77 11.34 5.09
CA ASP A 156 -9.15 12.08 3.88
C ASP A 156 -9.62 11.11 2.79
N LYS A 157 -10.37 11.64 1.83
CA LYS A 157 -10.89 10.91 0.68
C LYS A 157 -10.72 11.74 -0.59
N ASP A 158 -10.23 11.12 -1.66
CA ASP A 158 -10.11 11.76 -2.97
C ASP A 158 -10.54 10.80 -4.09
N HIS A 159 -10.76 11.35 -5.28
CA HIS A 159 -10.99 10.57 -6.50
C HIS A 159 -9.98 10.99 -7.56
N THR A 160 -9.29 10.03 -8.14
CA THR A 160 -8.26 10.27 -9.15
C THR A 160 -8.49 9.43 -10.39
N LEU A 161 -7.82 9.81 -11.47
CA LEU A 161 -7.79 9.01 -12.69
C LEU A 161 -6.76 7.88 -12.51
N ALA A 162 -7.18 6.63 -12.69
CA ALA A 162 -6.27 5.49 -12.75
C ALA A 162 -6.00 5.09 -14.20
N ILE A 163 -4.72 4.90 -14.51
CA ILE A 163 -4.27 4.38 -15.81
C ILE A 163 -3.53 3.07 -15.54
N MET A 164 -3.92 2.01 -16.26
CA MET A 164 -3.32 0.69 -16.12
C MET A 164 -2.77 0.19 -17.45
N GLY A 165 -1.60 -0.43 -17.40
CA GLY A 165 -0.95 -1.08 -18.54
C GLY A 165 -0.38 -2.42 -18.11
N SER A 166 -0.62 -3.47 -18.88
CA SER A 166 -0.09 -4.80 -18.60
C SER A 166 0.51 -5.43 -19.85
N VAL A 167 1.60 -6.15 -19.64
CA VAL A 167 2.21 -7.05 -20.62
C VAL A 167 2.37 -8.43 -20.00
N GLY A 168 2.01 -9.44 -20.75
CA GLY A 168 2.14 -10.82 -20.30
C GLY A 168 2.45 -11.77 -21.42
N VAL A 169 2.87 -12.96 -21.03
CA VAL A 169 3.09 -14.10 -21.91
C VAL A 169 2.28 -15.27 -21.40
N THR A 170 1.67 -16.02 -22.31
CA THR A 170 0.88 -17.22 -21.98
C THR A 170 1.33 -18.36 -22.88
N GLY A 171 1.81 -19.44 -22.26
CA GLY A 171 2.13 -20.70 -22.89
C GLY A 171 1.00 -21.71 -22.71
N ARG A 172 0.70 -22.49 -23.74
CA ARG A 172 -0.19 -23.66 -23.64
C ARG A 172 0.55 -24.89 -24.13
N LEU A 173 0.62 -25.92 -23.31
CA LEU A 173 1.16 -27.23 -23.63
C LEU A 173 -0.01 -28.20 -23.80
N TYR A 174 -0.23 -28.64 -25.03
CA TYR A 174 -1.31 -29.57 -25.36
C TYR A 174 -0.85 -31.00 -25.05
N LEU A 175 -1.39 -31.57 -23.98
CA LEU A 175 -1.13 -32.96 -23.61
C LEU A 175 -1.96 -33.91 -24.47
N PHE A 176 -3.22 -33.53 -24.74
CA PHE A 176 -4.15 -34.25 -25.59
C PHE A 176 -4.95 -33.25 -26.44
N SER A 177 -5.75 -33.75 -27.40
CA SER A 177 -6.63 -32.89 -28.20
C SER A 177 -7.68 -32.13 -27.37
N TRP A 178 -8.01 -32.66 -26.19
CA TRP A 178 -9.03 -32.13 -25.28
C TRP A 178 -8.44 -31.51 -24.01
N LEU A 179 -7.11 -31.57 -23.81
CA LEU A 179 -6.45 -31.11 -22.59
C LEU A 179 -5.18 -30.34 -22.89
N ALA A 180 -5.10 -29.11 -22.40
CA ALA A 180 -3.88 -28.32 -22.38
C ALA A 180 -3.55 -27.83 -20.97
N VAL A 181 -2.27 -27.81 -20.62
CA VAL A 181 -1.76 -27.07 -19.47
C VAL A 181 -1.46 -25.65 -19.92
N VAL A 182 -2.02 -24.68 -19.21
CA VAL A 182 -1.84 -23.24 -19.52
C VAL A 182 -1.02 -22.63 -18.41
N GLY A 183 0.07 -21.97 -18.78
CA GLY A 183 0.91 -21.18 -17.88
C GLY A 183 1.03 -19.76 -18.39
N GLY A 184 1.21 -18.79 -17.52
CA GLY A 184 1.45 -17.42 -17.94
C GLY A 184 2.05 -16.56 -16.85
N TYR A 185 2.62 -15.45 -17.28
CA TYR A 185 3.15 -14.42 -16.41
C TYR A 185 2.70 -13.06 -16.94
N ASP A 186 2.17 -12.22 -16.07
CA ASP A 186 1.75 -10.85 -16.37
C ASP A 186 2.52 -9.87 -15.48
N LEU A 187 2.98 -8.77 -16.06
CA LEU A 187 3.48 -7.59 -15.37
C LEU A 187 2.47 -6.47 -15.63
N THR A 188 2.08 -5.75 -14.60
CA THR A 188 1.10 -4.66 -14.71
C THR A 188 1.56 -3.46 -13.91
N VAL A 189 1.37 -2.29 -14.51
CA VAL A 189 1.62 -1.00 -13.90
C VAL A 189 0.29 -0.28 -13.78
N ILE A 190 0.04 0.29 -12.60
CA ILE A 190 -1.12 1.13 -12.32
C ILE A 190 -0.62 2.47 -11.78
N ASN A 191 -1.04 3.54 -12.44
CA ASN A 191 -0.77 4.91 -12.01
C ASN A 191 -2.03 5.52 -11.41
N GLY A 192 -1.86 6.51 -10.53
CA GLY A 192 -2.98 7.21 -9.90
C GLY A 192 -3.52 6.47 -8.68
N VAL A 193 -2.65 5.77 -7.94
CA VAL A 193 -2.98 5.04 -6.72
C VAL A 193 -2.33 5.69 -5.50
N ALA A 194 -2.99 5.66 -4.35
CA ALA A 194 -2.36 6.02 -3.10
C ALA A 194 -1.59 4.83 -2.54
N LEU A 195 -0.37 5.10 -2.07
CA LEU A 195 0.47 4.14 -1.35
C LEU A 195 0.60 4.61 0.11
N SER A 196 0.43 3.70 1.06
CA SER A 196 0.49 3.98 2.49
C SER A 196 1.83 4.58 2.95
N PRO A 197 3.01 4.21 2.42
CA PRO A 197 4.27 4.85 2.83
C PRO A 197 4.41 6.31 2.39
N GLU A 198 3.64 6.74 1.38
CA GLU A 198 3.69 8.10 0.84
C GLU A 198 2.72 9.06 1.55
N GLN A 199 1.91 8.55 2.50
CA GLN A 199 0.94 9.35 3.23
C GLN A 199 1.61 10.10 4.38
N GLN A 200 1.55 11.43 4.31
CA GLN A 200 2.17 12.33 5.27
C GLN A 200 1.21 13.42 5.73
N VAL A 201 1.36 13.83 6.98
CA VAL A 201 0.64 14.96 7.58
C VAL A 201 1.55 16.18 7.50
N VAL A 202 1.08 17.27 6.90
CA VAL A 202 1.84 18.51 6.76
C VAL A 202 1.10 19.63 7.47
N GLY A 203 1.76 20.30 8.43
CA GLY A 203 1.16 21.41 9.17
C GLY A 203 -0.12 21.03 9.91
N GLY A 204 -0.24 19.79 10.38
CA GLY A 204 -1.45 19.29 11.06
C GLY A 204 -2.65 19.06 10.15
N THR A 205 -2.46 19.11 8.83
CA THR A 205 -3.48 18.76 7.83
C THR A 205 -3.02 17.52 7.06
N TYR A 206 -3.95 16.62 6.80
CA TYR A 206 -3.73 15.46 5.94
C TYR A 206 -4.55 15.62 4.67
N ARG A 207 -3.90 15.40 3.54
CA ARG A 207 -4.56 15.21 2.25
C ARG A 207 -4.06 13.89 1.68
N VAL A 208 -4.95 13.04 1.22
CA VAL A 208 -4.56 11.77 0.64
C VAL A 208 -3.76 12.02 -0.65
N ASN A 209 -2.60 11.39 -0.75
CA ASN A 209 -1.75 11.48 -1.94
C ASN A 209 -2.07 10.29 -2.85
N GLY A 210 -2.64 10.57 -4.03
CA GLY A 210 -3.02 9.58 -5.05
C GLY A 210 -2.11 9.54 -6.28
N ASP A 211 -0.94 10.17 -6.24
CA ASP A 211 -0.01 10.25 -7.37
C ASP A 211 0.93 9.04 -7.49
N GLY A 212 0.72 8.01 -6.66
CA GLY A 212 1.57 6.83 -6.59
C GLY A 212 1.44 5.90 -7.80
N HIS A 213 2.43 5.02 -7.90
CA HIS A 213 2.58 4.06 -8.97
C HIS A 213 2.77 2.65 -8.38
N LEU A 214 1.88 1.72 -8.73
CA LEU A 214 1.99 0.32 -8.35
C LEU A 214 2.48 -0.50 -9.53
N ILE A 215 3.49 -1.33 -9.28
CA ILE A 215 3.89 -2.40 -10.20
C ILE A 215 3.54 -3.72 -9.52
N TYR A 216 2.70 -4.53 -10.17
CA TYR A 216 2.42 -5.88 -9.73
C TYR A 216 2.77 -6.90 -10.81
N HIS A 217 3.14 -8.08 -10.37
CA HIS A 217 3.40 -9.21 -11.24
C HIS A 217 2.67 -10.45 -10.73
N ALA A 218 2.24 -11.29 -11.65
CA ALA A 218 1.52 -12.51 -11.32
C ALA A 218 1.93 -13.63 -12.27
N ALA A 219 2.13 -14.82 -11.71
CA ALA A 219 2.20 -16.06 -12.48
C ALA A 219 0.87 -16.80 -12.33
N ARG A 220 0.38 -17.41 -13.40
CA ARG A 220 -0.79 -18.28 -13.38
C ARG A 220 -0.46 -19.63 -14.02
N VAL A 221 -1.03 -20.70 -13.48
CA VAL A 221 -0.99 -22.03 -14.05
C VAL A 221 -2.40 -22.63 -13.95
N GLY A 222 -2.83 -23.34 -14.97
CA GLY A 222 -4.13 -23.99 -15.01
C GLY A 222 -4.21 -25.05 -16.10
N ALA A 223 -5.39 -25.61 -16.28
CA ALA A 223 -5.68 -26.55 -17.36
C ALA A 223 -6.89 -26.04 -18.17
N GLU A 224 -6.81 -26.20 -19.48
CA GLU A 224 -7.87 -25.89 -20.44
C GLU A 224 -8.41 -27.21 -20.97
N ILE A 225 -9.72 -27.44 -20.81
CA ILE A 225 -10.41 -28.64 -21.29
C ILE A 225 -11.34 -28.22 -22.45
N THR A 226 -11.18 -28.87 -23.60
CA THR A 226 -12.00 -28.63 -24.79
C THR A 226 -12.79 -29.89 -25.11
N TYR A 227 -14.12 -29.78 -25.25
CA TYR A 227 -15.02 -30.90 -25.59
C TYR A 227 -15.71 -30.65 -26.94
#